data_AF-D3PUJ5-F1
#
_entry.id   AF-D3PUJ5-F1
#
_cell.length_a   1.000
_cell.length_b   1.000
_cell.length_c   1.000
_cell.angle_alpha   90.00
_cell.angle_beta   90.00
_cell.angle_gamma   90.00
#
_symmetry.space_group_name_H-M   'P 1'
#
loop_
_entity.id
_entity.type
_entity.pdbx_description
1 polymer ?
#
loop_
_entity_poly.entity_id
_entity_poly.type
_entity_poly.pdbx_seq_one_letter_code
_entity_poly.pdbx_strand_id
1 'polypeptide(L)'
;MKVLGLYRDLDRPDRFVWLRGFSDMAARKLALTQFYGESETWRTHGPAANATMVDSSDVLLLRPLSELRFPIAARTVATIHPEPENAPRVEAVVRLETEPAHNDFPRLPVRTDGPKLVWFNVFDDEEQQETYLDELGLPREWSLRLAPLFD
;
A
#
# COMPACT_ATOMS: atom_id res chain seq x y z
N MET A 1 10.18 -3.85 12.00
CA MET A 1 9.68 -3.51 10.65
C MET A 1 9.79 -4.74 9.77
N LYS A 2 8.77 -5.06 8.99
CA LYS A 2 8.79 -6.14 7.98
C LYS A 2 8.32 -5.58 6.64
N VAL A 3 9.03 -5.88 5.55
CA VAL A 3 8.48 -5.63 4.20
C VAL A 3 7.45 -6.72 3.93
N LEU A 4 6.21 -6.29 3.67
CA LEU A 4 5.06 -7.18 3.51
C LEU A 4 4.74 -7.46 2.03
N GLY A 5 5.09 -6.53 1.14
CA GLY A 5 4.90 -6.68 -0.29
C GLY A 5 5.57 -5.53 -1.04
N LEU A 6 6.00 -5.81 -2.27
CA LEU A 6 6.53 -4.84 -3.21
C LEU A 6 5.98 -5.19 -4.60
N TYR A 7 5.30 -4.25 -5.23
CA TYR A 7 4.55 -4.44 -6.47
C TYR A 7 4.84 -3.32 -7.46
N ARG A 8 4.75 -3.63 -8.76
CA ARG A 8 4.59 -2.62 -9.82
C ARG A 8 3.11 -2.42 -10.12
N ASP A 9 2.71 -1.18 -10.41
CA ASP A 9 1.39 -0.89 -10.97
C ASP A 9 1.44 -1.17 -12.49
N LEU A 10 0.61 -2.09 -12.97
CA LEU A 10 0.56 -2.50 -14.37
C LEU A 10 -0.09 -1.44 -15.27
N ASP A 11 -0.93 -0.58 -14.70
CA ASP A 11 -1.60 0.51 -15.41
C ASP A 11 -0.78 1.80 -15.38
N ARG A 12 0.20 1.88 -14.46
CA ARG A 12 1.08 3.04 -14.27
C ARG A 12 2.52 2.58 -14.12
N PRO A 13 3.24 2.37 -15.25
CA PRO A 13 4.56 1.74 -15.24
C PRO A 13 5.65 2.55 -14.51
N ASP A 14 5.39 3.82 -14.22
CA ASP A 14 6.24 4.70 -13.42
C ASP A 14 5.98 4.61 -11.90
N ARG A 15 5.09 3.73 -11.46
CA ARG A 15 4.71 3.56 -10.05
C ARG A 15 5.02 2.17 -9.52
N PHE A 16 5.41 2.15 -8.25
CA PHE A 16 5.52 0.93 -7.47
C PHE A 16 4.87 1.14 -6.09
N VAL A 17 4.29 0.06 -5.57
CA VAL A 17 3.60 0.04 -4.28
C VAL A 17 4.41 -0.85 -3.34
N TRP A 18 4.79 -0.33 -2.17
CA TRP A 18 5.39 -1.15 -1.12
C TRP A 18 4.55 -1.12 0.15
N LEU A 19 4.54 -2.23 0.87
CA LEU A 19 3.91 -2.34 2.18
C LEU A 19 4.96 -2.66 3.23
N ARG A 20 4.95 -1.91 4.32
CA ARG A 20 5.82 -2.12 5.49
C ARG A 20 4.97 -2.24 6.75
N GLY A 21 5.13 -3.36 7.45
CA GLY A 21 4.44 -3.68 8.68
C GLY A 21 5.26 -3.35 9.93
N PHE A 22 4.56 -2.93 10.97
CA PHE A 22 5.06 -2.69 12.32
C PHE A 22 4.11 -3.35 13.33
N SER A 23 4.60 -3.69 14.53
CA SER A 23 3.75 -4.28 15.57
C SER A 23 2.73 -3.27 16.12
N ASP A 24 3.11 -1.99 16.15
CA ASP A 24 2.35 -0.88 16.71
C ASP A 24 2.96 0.47 16.28
N MET A 25 2.32 1.57 16.68
CA MET A 25 2.75 2.94 16.38
C MET A 25 4.11 3.31 17.01
N ALA A 26 4.41 2.84 18.22
CA ALA A 26 5.68 3.14 18.88
C ALA A 26 6.84 2.45 18.18
N ALA A 27 6.66 1.18 17.82
CA ALA A 27 7.62 0.40 17.03
C ALA A 27 7.80 0.98 15.62
N ARG A 28 6.72 1.51 15.01
CA ARG A 28 6.80 2.27 13.75
C ARG A 28 7.70 3.49 13.91
N LYS A 29 7.41 4.37 14.86
CA LYS A 29 8.19 5.59 15.08
C LYS A 29 9.67 5.31 15.34
N LEU A 30 9.96 4.33 16.20
CA LEU A 30 11.34 3.91 16.50
C LEU A 30 12.06 3.43 15.23
N ALA A 31 11.46 2.51 14.49
CA ALA A 31 12.07 1.95 13.29
C ALA A 31 12.27 2.99 12.17
N LEU A 32 11.31 3.90 11.97
CA LEU A 32 11.44 4.97 10.97
C LEU A 32 12.50 6.01 11.38
N THR A 33 12.61 6.33 12.67
CA THR A 33 13.65 7.22 13.20
C THR A 33 15.03 6.63 12.99
N GLN A 34 15.22 5.36 13.35
CA GLN A 34 16.46 4.63 13.13
C GLN A 34 16.82 4.57 11.65
N PHE A 35 15.86 4.22 10.78
CA PHE A 35 16.10 4.10 9.35
C PHE A 35 16.46 5.45 8.70
N TYR A 36 15.60 6.45 8.81
CA TYR A 36 15.77 7.73 8.09
C TYR A 36 16.71 8.72 8.79
N GLY A 37 16.91 8.60 10.11
CA GLY A 37 17.70 9.54 10.90
C GLY A 37 19.09 9.04 11.24
N GLU A 38 19.25 7.74 11.51
CA GLU A 38 20.45 7.19 12.14
C GLU A 38 21.20 6.21 11.23
N SER A 39 20.53 5.57 10.26
CA SER A 39 21.15 4.51 9.47
C SER A 39 22.19 5.04 8.48
N GLU A 40 23.36 4.41 8.47
CA GLU A 40 24.39 4.67 7.46
C GLU A 40 23.92 4.29 6.05
N THR A 41 23.10 3.24 5.94
CA THR A 41 22.49 2.81 4.67
C THR A 41 21.69 3.93 4.04
N TRP A 42 20.74 4.54 4.77
CA TRP A 42 19.95 5.64 4.22
C TRP A 42 20.79 6.90 4.01
N ARG A 43 21.74 7.19 4.92
CA ARG A 43 22.67 8.33 4.76
C ARG A 43 23.48 8.22 3.46
N THR A 44 23.89 7.01 3.08
CA THR A 44 24.75 6.75 1.92
C THR A 44 23.94 6.58 0.63
N HIS A 45 22.83 5.83 0.67
CA HIS A 45 22.06 5.47 -0.53
C HIS A 45 20.78 6.29 -0.72
N GLY A 46 20.28 6.93 0.33
CA GLY A 46 19.04 7.72 0.31
C GLY A 46 19.02 8.84 -0.74
N PRO A 47 20.09 9.63 -0.93
CA PRO A 47 20.13 10.65 -1.98
C PRO A 47 19.96 10.07 -3.39
N ALA A 48 20.61 8.94 -3.68
CA ALA A 48 20.49 8.27 -4.98
C ALA A 48 19.09 7.68 -5.17
N ALA A 49 18.51 7.06 -4.14
CA ALA A 49 17.14 6.57 -4.17
C ALA A 49 16.13 7.71 -4.38
N ASN A 50 16.28 8.83 -3.68
CA ASN A 50 15.41 10.00 -3.86
C ASN A 50 15.51 10.56 -5.29
N ALA A 51 16.70 10.53 -5.91
CA ALA A 51 16.87 10.98 -7.29
C ALA A 51 16.13 10.11 -8.32
N THR A 52 15.73 8.88 -7.98
CA THR A 52 14.95 8.01 -8.87
C THR A 52 13.43 8.14 -8.68
N MET A 53 12.95 8.91 -7.70
CA MET A 53 11.53 9.03 -7.37
C MET A 53 11.04 10.45 -7.62
N VAL A 54 10.07 10.59 -8.53
CA VAL A 54 9.38 11.87 -8.78
C VAL A 54 8.50 12.25 -7.59
N ASP A 55 7.83 11.26 -7.01
CA ASP A 55 6.97 11.41 -5.83
C ASP A 55 7.08 10.17 -4.93
N SER A 56 7.00 10.40 -3.63
CA SER A 56 6.96 9.36 -2.59
C SER A 56 6.04 9.74 -1.42
N SER A 57 5.11 10.69 -1.66
CA SER A 57 4.26 11.30 -0.63
C SER A 57 2.85 10.70 -0.55
N ASP A 58 2.43 9.88 -1.52
CA ASP A 58 1.18 9.11 -1.48
C ASP A 58 1.30 7.92 -0.51
N VAL A 59 1.14 8.21 0.78
CA VAL A 59 1.29 7.22 1.85
C VAL A 59 -0.01 7.11 2.65
N LEU A 60 -0.51 5.89 2.79
CA LEU A 60 -1.56 5.54 3.74
C LEU A 60 -0.96 4.91 5.00
N LEU A 61 -1.47 5.31 6.17
CA LEU A 61 -1.24 4.59 7.43
C LEU A 61 -2.43 3.70 7.67
N LEU A 62 -2.20 2.38 7.72
CA LEU A 62 -3.26 1.38 7.73
C LEU A 62 -3.12 0.44 8.92
N ARG A 63 -4.26 -0.07 9.40
CA ARG A 63 -4.34 -1.18 10.36
C ARG A 63 -5.10 -2.37 9.75
N PRO A 64 -4.74 -3.62 10.12
CA PRO A 64 -5.41 -4.80 9.61
C PRO A 64 -6.82 -4.97 10.17
N LEU A 65 -7.75 -5.38 9.30
CA LEU A 65 -9.07 -5.91 9.66
C LEU A 65 -9.12 -7.44 9.53
N SER A 66 -8.09 -8.06 8.96
CA SER A 66 -7.94 -9.51 8.75
C SER A 66 -6.48 -9.94 8.94
N GLU A 67 -6.20 -11.24 8.82
CA GLU A 67 -4.81 -11.71 8.73
C GLU A 67 -4.07 -11.06 7.55
N LEU A 68 -2.79 -10.74 7.77
CA LEU A 68 -1.93 -10.12 6.77
C LEU A 68 -1.21 -11.19 5.93
N ARG A 69 -1.90 -11.69 4.90
CA ARG A 69 -1.35 -12.61 3.89
C ARG A 69 -1.35 -11.93 2.53
N PHE A 70 -0.36 -11.06 2.30
CA PHE A 70 -0.27 -10.34 1.03
C PHE A 70 0.06 -11.29 -0.13
N PRO A 71 -0.63 -11.15 -1.27
CA PRO A 71 -0.47 -12.06 -2.38
C PRO A 71 0.84 -11.85 -3.13
N ILE A 72 1.43 -12.96 -3.58
CA ILE A 72 2.61 -12.99 -4.48
C ILE A 72 2.20 -13.36 -5.92
N ALA A 73 0.92 -13.20 -6.26
CA ALA A 73 0.38 -13.55 -7.58
C ALA A 73 0.40 -12.34 -8.51
N ALA A 74 0.72 -12.56 -9.79
CA ALA A 74 0.80 -11.53 -10.82
C ALA A 74 -0.55 -10.84 -11.13
N ARG A 75 -1.67 -11.45 -10.77
CA ARG A 75 -3.03 -10.95 -10.98
C ARG A 75 -3.64 -10.45 -9.68
N THR A 76 -2.90 -9.60 -8.98
CA THR A 76 -3.37 -8.97 -7.75
C THR A 76 -4.07 -7.66 -8.09
N VAL A 77 -5.21 -7.37 -7.44
CA VAL A 77 -5.77 -6.01 -7.41
C VAL A 77 -5.71 -5.50 -5.97
N ALA A 78 -5.13 -4.32 -5.79
CA ALA A 78 -5.33 -3.53 -4.58
C ALA A 78 -6.39 -2.48 -4.85
N THR A 79 -7.44 -2.43 -4.04
CA THR A 79 -8.44 -1.36 -4.10
C THR A 79 -8.31 -0.48 -2.87
N ILE A 80 -8.32 0.83 -3.08
CA ILE A 80 -8.36 1.88 -2.05
C ILE A 80 -9.70 2.58 -2.19
N HIS A 81 -10.71 2.19 -1.42
CA HIS A 81 -12.03 2.81 -1.50
C HIS A 81 -12.06 4.14 -0.73
N PRO A 82 -12.42 5.26 -1.38
CA PRO A 82 -12.35 6.60 -0.79
C PRO A 82 -13.39 6.85 0.31
N GLU A 83 -14.50 6.10 0.27
CA GLU A 83 -15.66 6.24 1.17
C GLU A 83 -15.98 4.89 1.84
N PRO A 84 -15.34 4.54 2.96
CA PRO A 84 -15.48 3.23 3.60
C PRO A 84 -16.93 2.80 3.90
N GLU A 85 -17.79 3.76 4.23
CA GLU A 85 -19.21 3.58 4.53
C GLU A 85 -20.03 3.11 3.32
N ASN A 86 -19.59 3.45 2.11
CA ASN A 86 -20.23 3.09 0.84
C ASN A 86 -19.55 1.90 0.17
N ALA A 87 -18.49 1.36 0.78
CA ALA A 87 -17.71 0.29 0.17
C ALA A 87 -18.53 -1.00 0.05
N PRO A 88 -18.44 -1.71 -1.09
CA PRO A 88 -19.12 -2.97 -1.26
C PRO A 88 -18.59 -4.04 -0.30
N ARG A 89 -19.42 -5.04 -0.03
CA ARG A 89 -18.95 -6.26 0.65
C ARG A 89 -18.19 -7.11 -0.36
N VAL A 90 -16.88 -7.14 -0.22
CA VAL A 90 -15.97 -7.94 -1.05
C VAL A 90 -15.30 -8.98 -0.16
N GLU A 91 -15.27 -10.23 -0.61
CA GLU A 91 -14.41 -11.24 -0.02
C GLU A 91 -12.98 -10.94 -0.46
N ALA A 92 -12.09 -10.65 0.49
CA ALA A 92 -10.73 -10.19 0.21
C ALA A 92 -9.71 -11.05 0.95
N VAL A 93 -8.54 -11.24 0.34
CA VAL A 93 -7.41 -11.96 0.94
C VAL A 93 -6.81 -11.16 2.10
N VAL A 94 -6.73 -9.85 1.93
CA VAL A 94 -6.33 -8.90 2.97
C VAL A 94 -7.30 -7.74 2.98
N ARG A 95 -7.73 -7.32 4.18
CA ARG A 95 -8.54 -6.12 4.38
C ARG A 95 -7.90 -5.24 5.45
N LEU A 96 -7.82 -3.96 5.15
CA LEU A 96 -7.17 -2.93 5.95
C LEU A 96 -8.09 -1.71 5.99
N GLU A 97 -7.93 -0.90 7.03
CA GLU A 97 -8.53 0.44 7.08
C GLU A 97 -7.50 1.45 7.52
N THR A 98 -7.80 2.73 7.29
CA THR A 98 -6.96 3.83 7.82
C THR A 98 -6.81 3.73 9.33
N GLU A 99 -5.57 3.79 9.79
CA GLU A 99 -5.25 3.90 11.21
C GLU A 99 -5.68 5.29 11.71
N PRO A 100 -6.59 5.38 12.70
CA PRO A 100 -7.07 6.67 13.21
C PRO A 100 -6.01 7.45 14.00
N ALA A 101 -4.93 6.82 14.46
CA ALA A 101 -3.85 7.52 15.15
C ALA A 101 -3.17 8.57 14.25
N HIS A 102 -2.80 9.69 14.86
CA HIS A 102 -2.04 10.74 14.19
C HIS A 102 -0.67 10.22 13.70
N ASN A 103 -0.18 10.76 12.58
CA ASN A 103 1.17 10.47 12.11
C ASN A 103 2.21 11.08 13.06
N ASP A 104 2.90 10.23 13.81
CA ASP A 104 3.95 10.60 14.77
C ASP A 104 5.36 10.66 14.15
N PHE A 105 5.45 10.53 12.82
CA PHE A 105 6.68 10.63 12.04
C PHE A 105 6.51 11.56 10.82
N PRO A 106 6.59 12.89 11.00
CA PRO A 106 6.24 13.87 9.96
C PRO A 106 7.09 13.84 8.69
N ARG A 107 8.32 13.28 8.75
CA ARG A 107 9.18 13.13 7.55
C ARG A 107 8.61 12.18 6.50
N LEU A 108 7.68 11.31 6.90
CA LEU A 108 6.90 10.48 6.00
C LEU A 108 5.46 11.01 6.00
N PRO A 109 5.08 11.91 5.08
CA PRO A 109 3.75 12.50 5.06
C PRO A 109 2.72 11.40 4.81
N VAL A 110 1.69 11.33 5.65
CA VAL A 110 0.56 10.42 5.49
C VAL A 110 -0.62 11.23 5.01
N ARG A 111 -1.37 10.66 4.07
CA ARG A 111 -2.62 11.23 3.56
C ARG A 111 -3.61 11.54 4.66
N THR A 112 -4.24 12.71 4.55
CA THR A 112 -5.25 13.22 5.50
C THR A 112 -6.58 13.52 4.82
N ASP A 113 -6.80 13.03 3.60
CA ASP A 113 -7.99 13.23 2.78
C ASP A 113 -9.14 12.27 3.16
N GLY A 114 -9.27 11.98 4.46
CA GLY A 114 -10.32 11.12 5.02
C GLY A 114 -9.97 9.63 5.06
N PRO A 115 -10.74 8.84 5.83
CA PRO A 115 -10.51 7.41 5.99
C PRO A 115 -10.68 6.66 4.67
N LYS A 116 -9.96 5.56 4.54
CA LYS A 116 -9.94 4.65 3.39
C LYS A 116 -10.12 3.22 3.86
N LEU A 117 -10.85 2.43 3.08
CA LEU A 117 -10.89 0.99 3.20
C LEU A 117 -10.03 0.41 2.08
N VAL A 118 -9.05 -0.42 2.43
CA VAL A 118 -8.12 -1.00 1.46
C VAL A 118 -8.24 -2.51 1.48
N TRP A 119 -8.25 -3.13 0.32
CA TRP A 119 -8.26 -4.59 0.26
C TRP A 119 -7.52 -5.13 -0.97
N PHE A 120 -7.16 -6.42 -0.87
CA PHE A 120 -6.42 -7.14 -1.89
C PHE A 120 -7.20 -8.37 -2.34
N ASN A 121 -7.33 -8.51 -3.67
CA ASN A 121 -7.89 -9.69 -4.33
C ASN A 121 -6.85 -10.30 -5.28
N VAL A 122 -6.98 -11.60 -5.51
CA VAL A 122 -6.20 -12.35 -6.51
C VAL A 122 -7.18 -13.02 -7.45
N PHE A 123 -6.85 -13.02 -8.74
CA PHE A 123 -7.69 -13.59 -9.79
C PHE A 123 -6.94 -14.70 -10.52
N ASP A 124 -7.69 -15.71 -10.96
CA ASP A 124 -7.12 -16.84 -11.70
C ASP A 124 -6.72 -16.43 -13.12
N ASP A 125 -7.47 -15.52 -13.73
CA ASP A 125 -7.26 -15.03 -15.09
C ASP A 125 -7.59 -13.53 -15.23
N GLU A 126 -7.27 -12.97 -16.40
CA GLU A 126 -7.46 -11.54 -16.71
C GLU A 126 -8.93 -11.19 -16.93
N GLU A 127 -9.76 -12.11 -17.44
CA GLU A 127 -11.17 -11.87 -17.68
C GLU A 127 -11.93 -11.67 -16.35
N GLN A 128 -11.64 -12.51 -15.34
CA GLN A 128 -12.16 -12.35 -13.98
C GLN A 128 -11.69 -11.05 -13.34
N GLN A 129 -10.42 -10.69 -13.53
CA GLN A 129 -9.86 -9.45 -12.99
C GLN A 129 -10.54 -8.22 -13.60
N GLU A 130 -10.71 -8.17 -14.92
CA GLU A 130 -11.36 -7.04 -15.58
C GLU A 130 -12.86 -6.98 -15.28
N THR A 131 -13.55 -8.12 -15.26
CA THR A 131 -14.97 -8.19 -14.83
C THR A 131 -15.14 -7.62 -13.43
N TYR A 132 -14.27 -8.02 -12.49
CA TYR A 132 -14.28 -7.47 -11.14
C TYR A 132 -14.07 -5.95 -11.11
N LEU A 133 -13.13 -5.43 -11.90
CA LEU A 133 -12.83 -4.00 -11.95
C LEU A 133 -13.99 -3.19 -12.54
N ASP A 134 -14.65 -3.74 -13.56
CA ASP A 134 -15.82 -3.12 -14.20
C ASP A 134 -17.05 -3.14 -13.27
N GLU A 135 -17.30 -4.25 -12.57
CA GLU A 135 -18.38 -4.35 -11.57
C GLU A 135 -18.14 -3.44 -10.36
N LEU A 136 -16.89 -3.31 -9.92
CA LEU A 136 -16.52 -2.41 -8.83
C LEU A 136 -16.78 -0.94 -9.20
N GLY A 137 -16.67 -0.58 -10.48
CA GLY A 137 -17.06 0.72 -11.01
C GLY A 137 -16.27 1.91 -10.46
N LEU A 138 -15.16 1.66 -9.77
CA LEU A 138 -14.28 2.71 -9.27
C LEU A 138 -13.35 3.22 -10.38
N PRO A 139 -13.00 4.52 -10.36
CA PRO A 139 -11.93 5.03 -11.22
C PRO A 139 -10.64 4.23 -10.99
N ARG A 140 -9.89 3.95 -12.07
CA ARG A 140 -8.66 3.14 -12.01
C ARG A 140 -7.53 3.77 -11.19
N GLU A 141 -7.70 4.98 -10.65
CA GLU A 141 -6.79 5.55 -9.63
C GLU A 141 -6.97 4.91 -8.25
N TRP A 142 -8.15 4.35 -7.98
CA TRP A 142 -8.51 3.68 -6.72
C TRP A 142 -8.40 2.16 -6.81
N SER A 143 -8.17 1.60 -7.99
CA SER A 143 -8.02 0.16 -8.22
C SER A 143 -6.76 -0.10 -9.03
N LEU A 144 -5.77 -0.70 -8.38
CA LEU A 144 -4.42 -0.88 -8.89
C LEU A 144 -4.23 -2.34 -9.30
N ARG A 145 -3.93 -2.60 -10.58
CA ARG A 145 -3.49 -3.92 -11.03
C ARG A 145 -2.01 -4.08 -10.69
N LEU A 146 -1.72 -5.00 -9.77
CA LEU A 146 -0.41 -5.15 -9.15
C LEU A 146 0.24 -6.47 -9.58
N ALA A 147 1.49 -6.37 -10.01
CA ALA A 147 2.37 -7.54 -10.16
C ALA A 147 3.51 -7.45 -9.14
N PRO A 148 3.85 -8.54 -8.42
CA PRO A 148 5.00 -8.57 -7.52
C PRO A 148 6.30 -8.22 -8.24
N LEU A 149 7.20 -7.52 -7.55
CA LEU A 149 8.54 -7.20 -8.06
C LEU A 149 9.57 -8.29 -7.78
N PHE A 150 9.27 -9.24 -6.88
CA PHE A 150 10.10 -10.39 -6.56
C PHE A 150 9.24 -11.65 -6.46
N ASP A 151 9.81 -12.79 -6.86
CA ASP A 151 9.18 -14.12 -6.83
C ASP A 151 9.12 -14.72 -5.41
#